data_AF-A0A0A2BN92-F1
#
_entry.id   AF-A0A0A2BN92-F1
#
_cell.length_a   1.000
_cell.length_b   1.000
_cell.length_c   1.000
_cell.angle_alpha   90.00
_cell.angle_beta   90.00
_cell.angle_gamma   90.00
#
_symmetry.space_group_name_H-M   'P 1'
#
loop_
_entity.id
_entity.type
_entity.pdbx_description
1 polymer ?
#
loop_
_entity_poly.entity_id
_entity_poly.type
_entity_poly.pdbx_seq_one_letter_code
_entity_poly.pdbx_strand_id
1 'polypeptide(L)'
;MENADLSESDHTLIDYIRYVGIFSQPSLVRDLRLKPKPPALSILCDICRKIGYQIPEHFKDIRKWSESNSEHGVYWDGDLVCSTAKNIDGEPLTPEAGTAPYETLVVHKELFTGLG
;
A
#
# COMPACT_ATOMS: atom_id res chain seq x y z
N MET A 1 5.43 14.11 7.94
CA MET A 1 4.02 13.65 8.03
C MET A 1 3.10 14.73 8.61
N GLU A 2 3.54 15.55 9.57
CA GLU A 2 2.71 16.60 10.21
C GLU A 2 2.13 17.68 9.27
N ASN A 3 2.66 17.85 8.06
CA ASN A 3 2.16 18.84 7.07
C ASN A 3 1.24 18.24 5.99
N ALA A 4 1.08 16.92 5.93
CA ALA A 4 0.09 16.31 5.05
C ALA A 4 -1.23 16.31 5.83
N ASP A 5 -2.27 16.95 5.30
CA ASP A 5 -3.62 17.06 5.89
C ASP A 5 -4.32 15.69 6.01
N LEU A 6 -3.76 14.86 6.89
CA LEU A 6 -4.13 13.48 7.16
C LEU A 6 -5.09 13.47 8.34
N SER A 7 -6.21 12.75 8.17
CA SER A 7 -7.13 12.54 9.28
C SER A 7 -6.56 11.57 10.31
N GLU A 8 -7.12 11.53 11.52
CA GLU A 8 -6.76 10.49 12.51
C GLU A 8 -6.97 9.06 11.97
N SER A 9 -7.95 8.89 11.08
CA SER A 9 -8.20 7.61 10.41
C SER A 9 -7.10 7.26 9.42
N ASP A 10 -6.55 8.26 8.71
CA ASP A 10 -5.43 8.09 7.78
C ASP A 10 -4.18 7.63 8.54
N HIS A 11 -3.89 8.29 9.67
CA HIS A 11 -2.79 7.92 10.56
C HIS A 11 -2.95 6.51 11.13
N THR A 12 -4.14 6.18 11.62
CA THR A 12 -4.45 4.85 12.17
C THR A 12 -4.22 3.75 11.13
N LEU A 13 -4.69 3.98 9.89
CA LEU A 13 -4.52 3.03 8.80
C LEU A 13 -3.04 2.84 8.46
N ILE A 14 -2.27 3.92 8.30
CA ILE A 14 -0.82 3.86 8.03
C ILE A 14 -0.07 3.11 9.13
N ASP A 15 -0.29 3.47 10.39
CA ASP A 15 0.45 2.86 11.49
C ASP A 15 0.11 1.38 11.66
N TYR A 16 -1.16 1.01 11.45
CA TYR A 16 -1.57 -0.39 11.44
C TYR A 16 -0.85 -1.19 10.33
N ILE A 17 -0.85 -0.71 9.08
CA ILE A 17 -0.21 -1.46 7.99
C ILE A 17 1.31 -1.51 8.16
N ARG A 18 1.94 -0.46 8.70
CA ARG A 18 3.37 -0.45 9.03
C ARG A 18 3.73 -1.50 10.07
N TYR A 19 2.85 -1.68 11.06
CA TYR A 19 3.05 -2.65 12.13
C TYR A 19 2.84 -4.09 11.65
N VAL A 20 1.73 -4.36 10.95
CA VAL A 20 1.39 -5.73 10.52
C VAL A 20 2.26 -6.18 9.35
N GLY A 21 2.56 -5.29 8.41
CA GLY A 21 3.44 -5.54 7.27
C GLY A 21 2.86 -6.42 6.17
N ILE A 22 1.76 -7.16 6.42
CA ILE A 22 1.05 -7.99 5.45
C ILE A 22 -0.46 -7.88 5.71
N PHE A 23 -1.27 -7.65 4.68
CA PHE A 23 -2.72 -7.50 4.86
C PHE A 23 -3.52 -7.93 3.63
N SER A 24 -4.83 -8.10 3.82
CA SER A 24 -5.83 -8.22 2.76
C SER A 24 -6.99 -7.28 3.04
N GLN A 25 -7.83 -7.00 2.03
CA GLN A 25 -9.00 -6.14 2.23
C GLN A 25 -9.91 -6.61 3.39
N PRO A 26 -10.25 -7.92 3.52
CA PRO A 26 -11.03 -8.39 4.66
C PRO A 26 -10.33 -8.23 6.00
N SER A 27 -9.01 -8.41 6.08
CA SER A 27 -8.28 -8.24 7.34
C SER A 27 -8.36 -6.80 7.83
N LEU A 28 -8.19 -5.82 6.93
CA LEU A 28 -8.31 -4.40 7.25
C LEU A 28 -9.73 -4.02 7.68
N VAL A 29 -10.75 -4.49 6.95
CA VAL A 29 -12.16 -4.22 7.30
C VAL A 29 -12.48 -4.75 8.69
N ARG A 30 -12.01 -5.95 9.03
CA ARG A 30 -12.23 -6.55 10.35
C ARG A 30 -11.46 -5.82 11.45
N ASP A 31 -10.17 -5.60 11.25
CA ASP A 31 -9.27 -5.18 12.33
C ASP A 31 -9.38 -3.68 12.62
N LEU A 32 -9.61 -2.87 11.58
CA LEU A 32 -9.79 -1.42 11.70
C LEU A 32 -11.26 -0.99 11.67
N ARG A 33 -12.21 -1.95 11.62
CA ARG A 33 -13.65 -1.70 11.50
C ARG A 33 -14.00 -0.76 10.34
N LEU A 34 -13.23 -0.84 9.24
CA LEU A 34 -13.44 0.01 8.08
C LEU A 34 -14.75 -0.35 7.38
N LYS A 35 -15.35 0.64 6.72
CA LYS A 35 -16.44 0.34 5.78
C LYS A 35 -15.86 -0.46 4.59
N PRO A 36 -16.60 -1.43 4.03
CA PRO A 36 -16.12 -2.20 2.88
C PRO A 36 -15.87 -1.37 1.62
N LYS A 37 -16.43 -0.15 1.54
CA LYS A 37 -16.27 0.78 0.43
C LYS A 37 -15.98 2.19 0.96
N PRO A 38 -15.04 2.95 0.33
CA PRO A 38 -14.15 2.50 -0.75
C PRO A 38 -13.14 1.43 -0.25
N PRO A 39 -12.53 0.64 -1.15
CA PRO A 39 -11.49 -0.31 -0.78
C PRO A 39 -10.37 0.37 0.00
N ALA A 40 -9.78 -0.32 0.98
CA ALA A 40 -8.75 0.24 1.83
C ALA A 40 -7.51 0.64 1.02
N LEU A 41 -7.18 -0.11 -0.04
CA LEU A 41 -6.13 0.26 -0.98
C LEU A 41 -6.40 1.61 -1.66
N SER A 42 -7.66 1.92 -2.01
CA SER A 42 -7.99 3.24 -2.58
C SER A 42 -7.76 4.36 -1.57
N ILE A 43 -8.11 4.15 -0.30
CA ILE A 43 -7.84 5.11 0.78
C ILE A 43 -6.33 5.29 0.96
N LEU A 44 -5.56 4.20 0.93
CA LEU A 44 -4.10 4.23 0.99
C LEU A 44 -3.48 5.02 -0.17
N CYS A 45 -3.96 4.84 -1.40
CA CYS A 45 -3.51 5.61 -2.55
C CYS A 45 -3.72 7.12 -2.34
N ASP A 46 -4.87 7.52 -1.81
CA ASP A 46 -5.17 8.94 -1.56
C ASP A 46 -4.29 9.53 -0.46
N ILE A 47 -4.04 8.76 0.60
CA ILE A 47 -3.08 9.12 1.66
C ILE A 47 -1.67 9.31 1.07
N CYS A 48 -1.22 8.38 0.22
CA CYS A 48 0.09 8.47 -0.43
C CYS A 48 0.22 9.72 -1.29
N ARG A 49 -0.84 10.10 -2.01
CA ARG A 49 -0.88 11.36 -2.77
C ARG A 49 -0.77 12.58 -1.87
N LYS A 50 -1.53 12.63 -0.76
CA LYS A 50 -1.46 13.72 0.22
C LYS A 50 -0.04 13.90 0.77
N ILE A 51 0.62 12.79 1.12
CA ILE A 51 2.02 12.81 1.57
C ILE A 51 2.94 13.25 0.43
N GLY A 52 2.77 12.69 -0.76
CA GLY A 52 3.55 12.99 -1.95
C GLY A 52 3.53 14.46 -2.36
N TYR A 53 2.40 15.14 -2.19
CA TYR A 53 2.28 16.58 -2.44
C TYR A 53 3.21 17.43 -1.56
N GLN A 54 3.61 16.94 -0.38
CA GLN A 54 4.54 17.63 0.51
C GLN A 54 6.01 17.41 0.12
N ILE A 55 6.30 16.38 -0.69
CA ILE A 55 7.65 15.97 -1.10
C ILE A 55 7.69 15.64 -2.60
N PRO A 56 7.35 16.59 -3.49
CA PRO A 56 7.02 16.32 -4.88
C PRO A 56 8.14 15.63 -5.68
N GLU A 57 9.40 16.03 -5.49
CA GLU A 57 10.53 15.41 -6.18
C GLU A 57 10.74 13.96 -5.73
N HIS A 58 10.73 13.71 -4.42
CA HIS A 58 10.84 12.35 -3.89
C HIS A 58 9.67 11.47 -4.34
N PHE A 59 8.45 12.02 -4.32
CA PHE A 59 7.27 11.31 -4.77
C PHE A 59 7.33 10.94 -6.25
N LYS A 60 7.88 11.81 -7.09
CA LYS A 60 8.10 11.56 -8.52
C LYS A 60 9.12 10.44 -8.74
N ASP A 61 10.20 10.42 -7.98
CA ASP A 61 11.23 9.37 -8.09
C ASP A 61 10.70 8.01 -7.63
N ILE A 62 9.97 7.95 -6.51
CA ILE A 62 9.34 6.71 -6.03
C ILE A 62 8.28 6.23 -7.03
N ARG A 63 7.47 7.13 -7.62
CA ARG A 63 6.52 6.75 -8.68
C ARG A 63 7.21 6.11 -9.88
N LYS A 64 8.29 6.69 -10.38
CA LYS A 64 9.09 6.10 -11.46
C LYS A 64 9.65 4.72 -11.09
N TRP A 65 10.15 4.59 -9.86
CA TRP A 65 10.63 3.31 -9.35
C TRP A 65 9.50 2.28 -9.30
N SER A 66 8.32 2.63 -8.76
CA SER A 66 7.15 1.73 -8.69
C SER A 66 6.72 1.25 -10.08
N GLU A 67 6.65 2.14 -11.07
CA GLU A 67 6.34 1.75 -12.45
C GLU A 67 7.35 0.75 -13.01
N SER A 68 8.64 0.94 -12.75
CA SER A 68 9.69 0.02 -13.22
C SER A 68 9.63 -1.37 -12.59
N ASN A 69 8.99 -1.50 -11.43
CA ASN A 69 8.76 -2.78 -10.74
C ASN A 69 7.37 -3.37 -11.06
N SER A 70 6.47 -2.59 -11.64
CA SER A 70 5.14 -3.05 -12.03
C SER A 70 5.24 -3.91 -13.29
N GLU A 71 4.73 -5.15 -13.23
CA GLU A 71 4.63 -6.04 -14.41
C GLU A 71 3.77 -5.44 -15.53
N HIS A 72 2.90 -4.47 -15.19
CA HIS A 72 2.01 -3.81 -16.13
C HIS A 72 2.46 -2.38 -16.49
N GLY A 73 3.60 -1.91 -15.97
CA GLY A 73 4.09 -0.56 -16.20
C GLY A 73 3.09 0.52 -15.76
N VAL A 74 2.36 0.27 -14.67
CA VAL A 74 1.36 1.21 -14.13
C VAL A 74 1.90 1.82 -12.85
N TYR A 75 1.72 3.14 -12.69
CA TYR A 75 1.97 3.84 -11.44
C TYR A 75 0.85 3.55 -10.44
N TRP A 76 1.12 2.70 -9.45
CA TRP A 76 0.19 2.53 -8.34
C TRP A 76 0.74 3.29 -7.15
N ASP A 77 0.04 4.37 -6.77
CA ASP A 77 0.37 5.10 -5.54
C ASP A 77 0.29 4.18 -4.30
N GLY A 78 -0.50 3.12 -4.39
CA GLY A 78 -0.57 2.03 -3.41
C GLY A 78 0.62 1.06 -3.48
N ASP A 79 1.22 0.83 -4.66
CA ASP A 79 2.44 0.00 -4.79
C ASP A 79 3.66 0.68 -4.20
N LEU A 80 3.60 1.99 -3.94
CA LEU A 80 4.63 2.67 -3.15
C LEU A 80 4.67 2.10 -1.72
N VAL A 81 3.50 1.69 -1.21
CA VAL A 81 3.33 1.21 0.16
C VAL A 81 3.31 -0.31 0.22
N CYS A 82 2.79 -1.01 -0.77
CA CYS A 82 2.68 -2.46 -0.72
C CYS A 82 2.61 -3.16 -2.07
N SER A 83 3.24 -4.33 -2.21
CA SER A 83 3.17 -5.19 -3.39
C SER A 83 2.37 -6.45 -3.12
N THR A 84 1.86 -7.12 -4.16
CA THR A 84 1.28 -8.47 -4.04
C THR A 84 2.30 -9.45 -3.44
N ALA A 85 1.89 -10.15 -2.39
CA ALA A 85 2.69 -11.18 -1.73
C ALA A 85 2.91 -12.37 -2.67
N LYS A 86 4.04 -13.06 -2.53
CA LYS A 86 4.36 -14.27 -3.30
C LYS A 86 4.57 -15.46 -2.36
N ASN A 87 4.21 -16.66 -2.81
CA ASN A 87 4.52 -17.92 -2.11
C ASN A 87 6.00 -18.30 -2.28
N ILE A 88 6.40 -19.48 -1.76
CA ILE A 88 7.80 -19.94 -1.83
C ILE A 88 8.29 -20.19 -3.26
N ASP A 89 7.36 -20.41 -4.18
CA ASP A 89 7.62 -20.71 -5.60
C ASP A 89 7.57 -19.44 -6.46
N GLY A 90 7.33 -18.27 -5.85
CA GLY A 90 7.25 -16.99 -6.53
C GLY A 90 5.89 -16.67 -7.17
N GLU A 91 4.87 -17.50 -6.94
CA GLU A 91 3.51 -17.25 -7.45
C GLU A 91 2.78 -16.22 -6.56
N PRO A 92 2.05 -15.28 -7.17
CA PRO A 92 1.34 -14.24 -6.42
C PRO A 92 0.21 -14.84 -5.58
N LEU A 93 0.01 -14.32 -4.36
CA LEU A 93 -1.06 -14.71 -3.44
C LEU A 93 -2.36 -13.98 -3.79
N THR A 94 -3.05 -14.48 -4.82
CA THR A 94 -4.28 -13.89 -5.35
C THR A 94 -5.33 -14.96 -5.68
N PRO A 95 -6.61 -14.57 -5.79
CA PRO A 95 -7.67 -15.46 -6.27
C PRO A 95 -7.41 -15.95 -7.71
N GLU A 96 -6.89 -15.08 -8.56
CA GLU A 96 -6.65 -15.35 -9.99
C GLU A 96 -5.58 -16.43 -10.19
N ALA A 97 -4.55 -16.45 -9.33
CA ALA A 97 -3.53 -17.49 -9.33
C ALA A 97 -3.97 -18.76 -8.59
N GLY A 98 -5.14 -18.76 -7.93
CA GLY A 98 -5.64 -19.89 -7.15
C GLY A 98 -4.85 -20.18 -5.86
N THR A 99 -3.98 -19.25 -5.45
CA THR A 99 -3.06 -19.39 -4.32
C THR A 99 -3.63 -18.83 -3.01
N ALA A 100 -4.60 -17.91 -3.07
CA ALA A 100 -5.26 -17.35 -1.91
C ALA A 100 -6.72 -16.94 -2.21
N PRO A 101 -7.64 -16.98 -1.23
CA PRO A 101 -9.03 -16.54 -1.41
C PRO A 101 -9.19 -15.02 -1.57
N TYR A 102 -8.15 -14.25 -1.21
CA TYR A 102 -8.11 -12.79 -1.34
C TYR A 102 -6.70 -12.37 -1.74
N GLU A 103 -6.59 -11.25 -2.44
CA GLU A 103 -5.30 -10.62 -2.71
C GLU A 103 -4.63 -10.23 -1.39
N THR A 104 -3.40 -10.71 -1.24
CA THR A 104 -2.56 -10.44 -0.07
C THR A 104 -1.46 -9.48 -0.47
N LEU A 105 -1.34 -8.37 0.26
CA LEU A 105 -0.39 -7.29 0.02
C LEU A 105 0.66 -7.26 1.13
N VAL A 106 1.92 -7.05 0.76
CA VAL A 106 3.08 -6.91 1.64
C VAL A 106 3.56 -5.48 1.59
N VAL A 107 3.73 -4.86 2.75
CA VAL A 107 4.14 -3.46 2.86
C VAL A 107 5.64 -3.30 2.60
N HIS A 108 6.00 -2.39 1.69
CA HIS A 108 7.37 -1.90 1.50
C HIS A 108 7.76 -1.04 2.69
N LYS A 109 8.62 -1.57 3.56
CA LYS A 109 9.08 -0.86 4.76
C LYS A 109 9.98 0.32 4.40
N GLU A 110 10.64 0.24 3.24
CA GLU A 110 11.57 1.20 2.67
C GLU A 110 10.92 2.59 2.50
N LEU A 111 9.63 2.65 2.18
CA LEU A 111 8.91 3.93 2.06
C LEU A 111 8.80 4.67 3.39
N PHE A 112 8.70 3.94 4.50
CA PHE A 112 8.42 4.52 5.83
C PHE A 112 9.68 4.79 6.65
N THR A 113 10.80 4.18 6.28
CA THR A 113 12.11 4.40 6.91
C THR A 113 12.98 5.40 6.14
N GLY A 114 12.51 5.88 4.98
CA GLY A 114 13.32 6.54 3.97
C GLY A 114 13.96 5.50 3.03
N LEU A 115 14.06 5.84 1.74
CA LEU A 115 14.93 5.10 0.82
C LEU A 115 16.33 5.13 1.43
N GLY A 116 16.84 3.96 1.83
CA GLY A 116 18.20 3.83 2.35
C GLY A 116 19.24 4.30 1.35
#